data_AF-A0A428W9X3-F1
#
_entry.id   AF-A0A428W9X3-F1
#
_cell.length_a   1.000
_cell.length_b   1.000
_cell.length_c   1.000
_cell.angle_alpha   90.00
_cell.angle_beta   90.00
_cell.angle_gamma   90.00
#
_symmetry.space_group_name_H-M   'P 1'
#
loop_
_entity.id
_entity.type
_entity.pdbx_description
1 polymer ?
#
loop_
_entity_poly.entity_id
_entity_poly.type
_entity_poly.pdbx_seq_one_letter_code
_entity_poly.pdbx_strand_id
1 'polypeptide(L)'
;MVAPSVPAHSSFETDARPLPALLTGHELTDARIIKMDVEGGEAAAITGLASHLHRLHPAAELAIEVSPRLLRKQGHSVDGVLQPLLARGFHPYLLANDYRARGYPGVLQRPRPPVRLHRP
;
A
#
# COMPACT_ATOMS: atom_id res chain seq x y z
N MET A 1 14.74 24.15 -3.80
CA MET A 1 15.39 24.08 -2.48
C MET A 1 15.08 22.71 -1.88
N VAL A 2 16.03 21.78 -1.94
CA VAL A 2 15.89 20.43 -1.37
C VAL A 2 16.22 20.56 0.11
N ALA A 3 15.28 20.21 0.99
CA ALA A 3 15.56 20.16 2.43
C ALA A 3 16.75 19.20 2.66
N PRO A 4 17.74 19.58 3.49
CA PRO A 4 18.89 18.72 3.77
C PRO A 4 18.39 17.38 4.33
N SER A 5 18.91 16.28 3.79
CA SER A 5 18.68 14.95 4.33
C SER A 5 19.22 14.93 5.76
N VAL A 6 18.35 14.73 6.74
CA VAL A 6 18.79 14.39 8.10
C VAL A 6 19.59 13.09 7.99
N PRO A 7 20.86 13.06 8.45
CA PRO A 7 21.63 11.83 8.42
C PRO A 7 20.90 10.76 9.24
N ALA A 8 20.86 9.54 8.73
CA ALA A 8 20.27 8.42 9.46
C ALA A 8 20.97 8.30 10.82
N HIS A 9 20.20 8.40 11.90
CA HIS A 9 20.74 8.28 13.27
C HIS A 9 21.27 6.87 13.56
N SER A 10 20.79 5.87 12.80
CA SER A 10 21.31 4.50 12.74
C SER A 10 20.79 3.81 11.48
N SER A 11 21.47 2.74 11.05
CA SER A 11 21.03 1.84 9.98
C SER A 11 20.99 0.41 10.49
N PHE A 12 20.00 -0.36 10.06
CA PHE A 12 19.90 -1.78 10.36
C PHE A 12 19.44 -2.53 9.11
N GLU A 13 19.71 -3.83 9.10
CA GLU A 13 19.24 -4.75 8.07
C GLU A 13 18.30 -5.77 8.70
N THR A 14 17.36 -6.27 7.91
CA THR A 14 16.42 -7.30 8.34
C THR A 14 16.02 -8.16 7.15
N ASP A 15 15.67 -9.41 7.41
CA ASP A 15 15.19 -10.32 6.37
C ASP A 15 13.85 -9.83 5.83
N ALA A 16 13.74 -9.74 4.50
CA ALA A 16 12.50 -9.41 3.81
C ALA A 16 11.99 -10.61 3.02
N ARG A 17 10.67 -10.84 3.06
CA ARG A 17 9.99 -11.89 2.26
C ARG A 17 8.70 -11.35 1.65
N PRO A 18 8.28 -11.86 0.48
CA PRO A 18 6.96 -11.57 -0.07
C PRO A 18 5.85 -11.94 0.92
N LEU A 19 4.76 -11.18 0.94
CA LEU A 19 3.63 -11.43 1.84
C LEU A 19 3.12 -12.89 1.81
N PRO A 20 2.95 -13.55 0.65
CA PRO A 20 2.53 -14.95 0.61
C PRO A 20 3.50 -15.96 1.25
N ALA A 21 4.77 -15.58 1.47
CA ALA A 21 5.77 -16.40 2.15
C ALA A 21 5.80 -16.16 3.67
N LEU A 22 5.08 -15.17 4.17
CA LEU A 22 4.93 -14.85 5.60
C LEU A 22 3.63 -15.43 6.18
N LEU A 23 2.67 -15.78 5.33
CA LEU A 23 1.35 -16.25 5.71
C LEU A 23 1.20 -17.74 5.41
N THR A 24 0.39 -18.43 6.21
CA THR A 24 -0.16 -19.72 5.81
C THR A 24 -1.08 -19.54 4.61
N GLY A 25 -1.36 -20.65 3.90
CA GLY A 25 -2.29 -20.64 2.77
C GLY A 25 -3.68 -20.11 3.16
N HIS A 26 -4.16 -20.49 4.36
CA HIS A 26 -5.49 -20.13 4.86
C HIS A 26 -5.56 -18.64 5.26
N GLU A 27 -4.53 -18.11 5.91
CA GLU A 27 -4.46 -16.67 6.22
C GLU A 27 -4.52 -15.81 4.96
N LEU A 28 -3.87 -16.26 3.87
CA LEU A 28 -3.91 -15.56 2.59
C LEU A 28 -5.28 -15.66 1.89
N THR A 29 -5.90 -16.85 1.88
CA THR A 29 -7.17 -17.09 1.15
C THR A 29 -8.37 -16.49 1.85
N ASP A 30 -8.33 -16.39 3.18
CA ASP A 30 -9.49 -15.99 3.98
C ASP A 30 -9.47 -14.52 4.37
N ALA A 31 -8.32 -13.85 4.20
CA ALA A 31 -8.20 -12.42 4.45
C ALA A 31 -9.17 -11.62 3.57
N ARG A 32 -10.15 -10.99 4.22
CA ARG A 32 -11.08 -10.05 3.58
C ARG A 32 -10.48 -8.67 3.39
N ILE A 33 -9.55 -8.28 4.25
CA ILE A 33 -8.88 -6.97 4.19
C ILE A 33 -7.39 -7.19 4.43
N ILE A 34 -6.56 -6.66 3.55
CA ILE A 34 -5.10 -6.63 3.70
C ILE A 34 -4.67 -5.16 3.72
N LYS A 35 -4.08 -4.72 4.82
CA LYS A 35 -3.49 -3.38 4.97
C LYS A 35 -2.00 -3.44 4.71
N MET A 36 -1.51 -2.64 3.77
CA MET A 36 -0.08 -2.48 3.46
C MET A 36 0.31 -1.03 3.69
N ASP A 37 1.16 -0.83 4.68
CA ASP A 37 1.72 0.46 5.05
C ASP A 37 3.18 0.21 5.37
N VAL A 38 3.96 0.24 4.29
CA VAL A 38 5.36 -0.18 4.25
C VAL A 38 6.15 1.01 3.75
N GLU A 39 6.96 1.59 4.62
CA GLU A 39 7.70 2.85 4.37
C GLU A 39 8.75 2.68 3.26
N GLY A 40 8.35 2.88 1.99
CA GLY A 40 9.21 2.70 0.82
C GLY A 40 9.31 1.26 0.30
N GLY A 41 8.55 0.30 0.85
CA GLY A 41 8.55 -1.09 0.41
C GLY A 41 7.42 -1.45 -0.57
N GLU A 42 6.63 -0.47 -1.00
CA GLU A 42 5.30 -0.68 -1.57
C GLU A 42 5.36 -1.44 -2.90
N ALA A 43 6.27 -1.06 -3.78
CA ALA A 43 6.45 -1.71 -5.08
C ALA A 43 6.81 -3.19 -4.92
N ALA A 44 7.70 -3.52 -3.98
CA ALA A 44 8.12 -4.89 -3.71
C ALA A 44 6.98 -5.70 -3.06
N ALA A 45 6.25 -5.11 -2.11
CA ALA A 45 5.11 -5.75 -1.45
C ALA A 45 4.01 -6.12 -2.44
N ILE A 46 3.63 -5.19 -3.33
CA ILE A 46 2.59 -5.42 -4.35
C ILE A 46 3.07 -6.44 -5.39
N THR A 47 4.30 -6.31 -5.86
CA THR A 47 4.88 -7.25 -6.83
C THR A 47 4.95 -8.67 -6.25
N GLY A 48 5.34 -8.80 -4.98
CA GLY A 48 5.38 -10.09 -4.28
C GLY A 48 4.00 -10.72 -4.10
N LEU A 49 2.94 -9.91 -3.98
CA LEU A 49 1.56 -10.39 -3.93
C LEU A 49 0.98 -10.70 -5.32
N ALA A 50 1.46 -10.04 -6.38
CA ALA A 50 0.84 -10.06 -7.71
C ALA A 50 0.59 -11.47 -8.27
N SER A 51 1.56 -12.38 -8.13
CA SER A 51 1.44 -13.78 -8.59
C SER A 51 0.41 -14.60 -7.80
N HIS A 52 0.00 -14.11 -6.63
CA HIS A 52 -0.92 -14.78 -5.69
C HIS A 52 -2.29 -14.14 -5.62
N LEU A 53 -2.55 -13.05 -6.35
CA LEU A 53 -3.85 -12.36 -6.33
C LEU A 53 -5.03 -13.28 -6.67
N HIS A 54 -4.80 -14.32 -7.48
CA HIS A 54 -5.81 -15.30 -7.84
C HIS A 54 -6.26 -16.20 -6.67
N ARG A 55 -5.48 -16.24 -5.58
CA ARG A 55 -5.76 -17.03 -4.38
C ARG A 55 -6.48 -16.23 -3.30
N LEU A 56 -6.53 -14.91 -3.42
CA LEU A 56 -7.20 -14.07 -2.44
C LEU A 56 -8.69 -14.38 -2.42
N HIS A 57 -9.32 -14.06 -1.28
CA HIS A 57 -10.76 -14.10 -1.17
C HIS A 57 -11.40 -13.32 -2.35
N PRO A 58 -12.48 -13.82 -2.99
CA PRO A 58 -13.10 -13.16 -4.14
C PRO A 58 -13.57 -11.72 -3.89
N ALA A 59 -13.84 -11.42 -2.62
CA ALA A 59 -14.20 -10.10 -2.10
C ALA A 59 -13.13 -9.54 -1.14
N ALA A 60 -11.85 -9.80 -1.41
CA ALA A 60 -10.73 -9.20 -0.69
C ALA A 60 -10.59 -7.72 -1.07
N GLU A 61 -10.27 -6.90 -0.08
CA GLU A 61 -9.94 -5.48 -0.22
C GLU A 61 -8.49 -5.23 0.18
N LEU A 62 -7.80 -4.39 -0.60
CA LEU A 62 -6.42 -4.00 -0.34
C LEU A 62 -6.38 -2.52 0.03
N ALA A 63 -5.98 -2.21 1.27
CA ALA A 63 -5.76 -0.84 1.73
C ALA A 63 -4.25 -0.57 1.73
N ILE A 64 -3.77 0.13 0.70
CA ILE A 64 -2.34 0.32 0.45
C ILE A 64 -2.02 1.81 0.60
N GLU A 65 -1.12 2.14 1.52
CA GLU A 65 -0.49 3.44 1.53
C GLU A 65 0.56 3.51 0.43
N VAL A 66 0.42 4.49 -0.48
CA VAL A 66 1.35 4.70 -1.59
C VAL A 66 1.92 6.09 -1.49
N SER A 67 3.26 6.17 -1.47
CA SER A 67 3.97 7.43 -1.56
C SER A 67 4.55 7.65 -2.96
N PRO A 68 3.94 8.49 -3.83
CA PRO A 68 4.46 8.74 -5.18
C PRO A 68 5.89 9.24 -5.20
N ARG A 69 6.29 9.98 -4.15
CA ARG A 69 7.66 10.49 -3.98
C ARG A 69 8.66 9.36 -3.75
N LEU A 70 8.33 8.38 -2.91
CA LEU A 70 9.22 7.26 -2.62
C LEU A 70 9.32 6.31 -3.81
N LEU A 71 8.19 5.99 -4.44
CA LEU A 71 8.17 5.19 -5.67
C LEU A 71 9.05 5.80 -6.76
N ARG A 72 8.93 7.11 -7.01
CA ARG A 72 9.76 7.79 -8.00
C ARG A 72 11.25 7.74 -7.67
N LYS A 73 11.63 7.84 -6.39
CA LYS A 73 13.03 7.70 -5.96
C LYS A 73 13.58 6.30 -6.27
N GLN A 74 12.71 5.30 -6.37
CA GLN A 74 13.06 3.92 -6.70
C GLN A 74 12.86 3.58 -8.19
N GLY A 75 12.53 4.58 -9.03
CA GLY A 75 12.31 4.37 -10.46
C GLY A 75 10.93 3.80 -10.83
N HIS A 76 9.98 3.83 -9.91
CA HIS A 76 8.62 3.34 -10.11
C HIS A 76 7.60 4.48 -10.29
N SER A 77 6.52 4.20 -11.02
CA SER A 77 5.31 5.03 -11.07
C SER A 77 4.17 4.38 -10.29
N VAL A 78 3.23 5.19 -9.79
CA VAL A 78 2.03 4.68 -9.11
C VAL A 78 1.25 3.76 -10.03
N ASP A 79 0.97 4.20 -11.26
CA ASP A 79 0.27 3.41 -12.26
C ASP A 79 0.93 2.04 -12.51
N GLY A 80 2.25 2.04 -12.72
CA GLY A 80 2.99 0.81 -13.00
C GLY A 80 2.96 -0.18 -11.84
N VAL A 81 3.05 0.34 -10.61
CA VAL A 81 3.00 -0.48 -9.39
C VAL A 81 1.59 -1.05 -9.14
N LEU A 82 0.53 -0.28 -9.41
CA LEU A 82 -0.84 -0.73 -9.19
C LEU A 82 -1.41 -1.54 -10.36
N GLN A 83 -0.79 -1.50 -11.54
CA GLN A 83 -1.27 -2.18 -12.73
C GLN A 83 -1.59 -3.68 -12.54
N PRO A 84 -0.79 -4.49 -11.81
CA PRO A 84 -1.13 -5.89 -11.57
C PRO A 84 -2.47 -6.07 -10.82
N LEU A 85 -2.81 -5.16 -9.91
CA LEU A 85 -4.08 -5.17 -9.19
C LEU A 85 -5.23 -4.83 -10.15
N LEU A 86 -5.07 -3.77 -10.93
CA LEU A 86 -6.06 -3.34 -11.92
C LEU A 86 -6.33 -4.45 -12.96
N ALA A 87 -5.27 -5.09 -13.46
CA ALA A 87 -5.35 -6.20 -14.40
C ALA A 87 -6.10 -7.41 -13.82
N ARG A 88 -6.14 -7.56 -12.49
CA ARG A 88 -6.86 -8.64 -11.81
C ARG A 88 -8.32 -8.30 -11.49
N GLY A 89 -8.76 -7.08 -11.81
CA GLY A 89 -10.13 -6.59 -11.63
C GLY A 89 -10.34 -5.74 -10.38
N PHE A 90 -9.29 -5.38 -9.66
CA PHE A 90 -9.42 -4.45 -8.53
C PHE A 90 -9.81 -3.05 -9.03
N HIS A 91 -10.51 -2.32 -8.17
CA HIS A 91 -10.96 -0.96 -8.43
C HIS A 91 -10.26 0.00 -7.47
N PRO A 92 -9.62 1.07 -7.95
CA PRO A 92 -8.93 2.00 -7.08
C PRO A 92 -9.93 2.90 -6.35
N TYR A 93 -9.69 3.09 -5.06
CA TYR A 93 -10.38 4.08 -4.23
C TYR A 93 -9.35 4.95 -3.52
N LEU A 94 -9.61 6.25 -3.46
CA LEU A 94 -8.84 7.17 -2.65
C LEU A 94 -9.39 7.19 -1.23
N LEU A 95 -8.55 6.81 -0.27
CA LEU A 95 -8.79 7.04 1.15
C LEU A 95 -8.01 8.30 1.55
N ALA A 96 -8.74 9.37 1.86
CA ALA A 96 -8.11 10.61 2.32
C ALA A 96 -7.46 10.37 3.69
N ASN A 97 -6.15 10.58 3.77
CA ASN A 97 -5.39 10.47 5.01
C ASN A 97 -4.60 11.76 5.25
N ASP A 98 -4.87 12.45 6.35
CA ASP A 98 -4.11 13.61 6.80
C ASP A 98 -3.37 13.25 8.09
N TYR A 99 -2.05 13.09 7.98
CA TYR A 99 -1.17 12.75 9.08
C TYR A 99 -0.90 13.90 10.05
N ARG A 100 -1.45 15.10 9.82
CA ARG A 100 -1.35 16.21 10.78
C ARG A 100 -2.25 15.93 11.98
N ALA A 101 -1.65 15.88 13.17
CA ALA A 101 -2.37 15.69 14.43
C ALA A 101 -3.59 16.62 14.61
N ARG A 102 -3.52 17.85 14.10
CA ARG A 102 -4.61 18.85 14.16
C ARG A 102 -5.89 18.40 13.44
N GLY A 103 -5.78 17.57 12.39
CA GLY A 103 -6.92 17.09 11.61
C GLY A 103 -7.70 15.96 12.28
N TYR A 104 -7.09 15.25 13.23
CA TYR A 104 -7.62 13.99 13.76
C TYR A 104 -9.02 14.09 14.40
N PRO A 105 -9.31 15.08 15.27
CA PRO A 105 -10.65 15.19 15.88
C PRO A 105 -11.77 15.39 14.85
N GLY A 106 -11.51 16.14 13.77
CA GLY A 106 -12.49 16.39 12.72
C GLY A 106 -12.81 15.15 11.90
N VAL A 107 -11.80 14.31 11.62
CA VAL A 107 -11.97 13.04 10.90
C VAL A 107 -12.78 12.04 11.72
N LEU A 108 -12.54 11.94 13.04
CA LEU A 108 -13.32 11.06 13.92
C LEU A 108 -14.80 11.45 13.98
N GLN A 109 -15.11 12.75 13.96
CA GLN A 109 -16.50 13.23 14.00
C GLN A 109 -17.22 13.06 12.66
N ARG A 110 -16.48 13.11 11.55
CA ARG A 110 -17.02 13.05 10.19
C ARG A 110 -16.09 12.23 9.28
N PRO A 111 -16.10 10.89 9.42
CA PRO A 111 -15.29 10.04 8.56
C PRO A 111 -15.73 10.21 7.11
N ARG A 112 -14.76 10.35 6.20
CA ARG A 112 -15.03 10.45 4.78
C ARG A 112 -15.01 9.06 4.16
N PRO A 113 -16.02 8.68 3.36
CA PRO A 113 -16.00 7.40 2.68
C PRO A 113 -14.88 7.39 1.61
N PRO A 114 -14.35 6.20 1.26
CA PRO A 114 -13.46 6.05 0.12
C PRO A 114 -14.11 6.58 -1.16
N VAL A 115 -13.34 7.30 -1.98
CA VAL A 115 -13.82 7.86 -3.26
C VAL A 115 -13.33 7.01 -4.40
N ARG A 116 -14.24 6.48 -5.22
CA ARG A 116 -13.86 5.66 -6.38
C ARG A 116 -13.08 6.49 -7.38
N LEU A 117 -11.96 5.96 -7.83
CA LEU A 117 -11.19 6.52 -8.93
C LEU A 117 -11.42 5.71 -10.21
N HIS A 118 -11.30 6.38 -11.37
CA HIS A 118 -11.34 5.72 -12.67
C HIS A 118 -9.93 5.35 -13.17
N ARG A 119 -8.91 5.99 -12.62
CA ARG A 119 -7.48 5.71 -12.79
C ARG A 119 -6.76 6.05 -11.47
N PRO A 120 -5.60 5.43 -11.17
CA PRO A 120 -4.80 5.78 -10.01
C PRO A 120 -4.43 7.25 -9.91
#